data_AF-W1XS92-F1
#
_entry.id   AF-W1XS92-F1
#
_cell.length_a   1.000
_cell.length_b   1.000
_cell.length_c   1.000
_cell.angle_alpha   90.00
_cell.angle_beta   90.00
_cell.angle_gamma   90.00
#
_symmetry.space_group_name_H-M   'P 1'
#
loop_
_entity.id
_entity.type
_entity.pdbx_description
1 polymer ?
#
loop_
_entity_poly.entity_id
_entity_poly.type
_entity_poly.pdbx_seq_one_letter_code
_entity_poly.pdbx_strand_id
1 'polypeptide(L)' 'ESIGPVENGVKEAMASGVIAGYPMVDIKVIVFDGSYHDVDSNEMAFKIAGSMGFKEGARKADPALLEPYMAVE' A
#
# COMPACT_ATOMS: atom_id res chain seq x y z
N GLU A 1 -1.50 -5.80 17.69
CA GLU A 1 -0.37 -6.44 16.98
C GLU A 1 -0.56 -6.48 15.46
N SER A 2 -1.79 -6.55 14.94
CA SER A 2 -2.05 -6.74 13.50
C SER A 2 -1.90 -5.49 12.60
N ILE A 3 -1.79 -4.28 13.14
CA ILE A 3 -1.72 -3.03 12.35
C ILE A 3 -0.35 -2.86 11.67
N GLY A 4 0.75 -3.17 12.35
CA GLY A 4 2.10 -3.09 11.78
C GLY A 4 2.29 -3.97 10.53
N PRO A 5 1.83 -5.24 10.55
CA PRO A 5 1.82 -6.10 9.36
C PRO A 5 1.02 -5.54 8.18
N VAL A 6 -0.14 -4.93 8.44
CA VAL A 6 -0.93 -4.24 7.39
C VAL A 6 -0.12 -3.10 6.78
N GLU A 7 0.50 -2.25 7.62
CA GLU A 7 1.35 -1.15 7.17
C GLU A 7 2.53 -1.65 6.32
N ASN A 8 3.18 -2.74 6.73
CA ASN A 8 4.26 -3.36 5.97
C ASN A 8 3.77 -3.87 4.60
N GLY A 9 2.58 -4.50 4.55
CA GLY A 9 1.98 -4.95 3.31
C GLY A 9 1.66 -3.81 2.34
N VAL A 10 1.17 -2.69 2.87
CA VAL A 10 0.95 -1.46 2.11
C VAL A 10 2.27 -0.88 1.59
N LYS A 11 3.29 -0.75 2.43
CA LYS A 11 4.62 -0.22 2.05
C LYS A 11 5.28 -1.05 0.97
N GLU A 12 5.20 -2.38 1.05
CA GLU A 12 5.71 -3.27 0.00
C GLU A 12 4.95 -3.09 -1.32
N ALA A 13 3.62 -2.98 -1.26
CA ALA A 13 2.81 -2.71 -2.44
C ALA A 13 3.16 -1.34 -3.07
N MET A 14 3.35 -0.31 -2.25
CA MET A 14 3.81 1.01 -2.68
C MET A 14 5.15 0.94 -3.39
N ALA A 15 6.11 0.18 -2.86
CA ALA A 15 7.43 0.02 -3.48
C ALA A 15 7.35 -0.66 -4.85
N SER A 16 6.42 -1.61 -5.03
CA SER A 16 6.22 -2.28 -6.32
C SER A 16 5.46 -1.46 -7.36
N GLY A 17 4.73 -0.41 -6.96
CA GLY A 17 3.92 0.41 -7.87
C GLY A 17 2.69 -0.29 -8.45
N VAL A 18 1.66 0.48 -8.81
CA VAL A 18 0.41 -0.06 -9.41
C VAL A 18 0.28 0.18 -10.92
N ILE A 19 1.03 1.14 -11.48
CA ILE A 19 1.00 1.49 -12.92
C ILE A 19 2.13 0.78 -13.67
N ALA A 20 3.37 1.23 -13.46
CA ALA A 20 4.53 0.85 -14.27
C ALA A 20 5.71 0.30 -13.44
N GLY A 21 5.44 -0.19 -12.22
CA GLY A 21 6.49 -0.75 -11.37
C GLY A 21 7.28 0.27 -10.55
N TYR A 22 6.93 1.56 -10.61
CA TYR A 22 7.64 2.62 -9.88
C TYR A 22 7.11 2.80 -8.47
N PRO A 23 7.97 3.17 -7.51
CA PRO A 23 7.56 3.41 -6.14
C PRO A 23 6.52 4.54 -6.08
N MET A 24 5.44 4.30 -5.36
CA MET A 24 4.41 5.30 -5.13
C MET A 24 4.79 6.21 -3.96
N VAL A 25 4.63 7.52 -4.13
CA VAL A 25 4.96 8.55 -3.13
C VAL A 25 3.76 9.47 -2.89
N ASP A 26 3.81 10.23 -1.79
CA ASP A 26 2.79 11.22 -1.41
C ASP A 26 1.37 10.63 -1.21
N ILE A 27 1.30 9.45 -0.60
CA ILE A 27 0.04 8.76 -0.32
C ILE A 27 -0.23 8.69 1.18
N LYS A 28 -1.48 8.98 1.56
CA LYS A 28 -2.01 8.74 2.90
C LYS A 28 -2.92 7.51 2.88
N VAL A 29 -2.62 6.53 3.73
CA VAL A 29 -3.44 5.32 3.91
C VAL A 29 -4.03 5.33 5.32
N ILE A 30 -5.32 5.03 5.42
CA ILE A 30 -6.05 4.98 6.70
C ILE A 30 -6.75 3.63 6.79
N VAL A 31 -6.40 2.85 7.81
CA VAL A 31 -7.15 1.65 8.19
C VAL A 31 -8.24 2.11 9.16
N PHE A 32 -9.50 2.11 8.72
CA PHE A 32 -10.63 2.61 9.50
C PHE A 32 -11.60 1.51 9.95
N ASP A 33 -11.50 0.32 9.35
CA ASP A 33 -12.35 -0.83 9.66
C ASP A 33 -11.61 -2.14 9.35
N GLY A 34 -12.12 -3.26 9.87
CA GLY A 34 -11.60 -4.59 9.61
C GLY A 34 -12.20 -5.66 10.51
N SER A 35 -12.01 -6.92 10.11
CA SER A 35 -12.41 -8.10 10.89
C SER A 35 -11.26 -9.09 10.96
N TYR A 36 -11.24 -9.93 11.99
CA TYR A 36 -10.27 -10.99 12.13
C TYR A 36 -10.91 -12.27 12.66
N HIS A 37 -10.22 -13.39 12.47
CA HIS A 37 -10.55 -14.70 13.01
C HIS A 37 -9.38 -15.17 13.88
N ASP A 38 -9.65 -15.55 15.13
CA ASP A 38 -8.61 -15.91 16.12
C ASP A 38 -7.68 -17.04 15.67
N VAL A 39 -8.16 -17.96 14.84
CA VAL A 39 -7.40 -19.15 14.40
C VAL A 39 -6.65 -18.97 13.08
N ASP A 40 -7.22 -18.19 12.15
CA ASP A 40 -6.68 -18.09 10.77
C ASP A 40 -6.03 -16.72 10.48
N SER A 41 -6.26 -15.72 11.33
CA SER A 41 -5.67 -14.39 11.15
C SER A 41 -4.30 -14.28 11.80
N ASN A 42 -3.27 -14.51 11.00
CA ASN A 42 -1.87 -14.36 11.38
C ASN A 42 -1.23 -13.13 10.70
N GLU A 43 0.01 -12.83 11.09
CA GLU A 43 0.78 -11.69 10.61
C GLU A 43 0.85 -11.62 9.07
N MET A 44 1.13 -12.76 8.42
CA MET A 44 1.24 -12.84 6.96
C MET A 44 -0.10 -12.57 6.27
N ALA A 45 -1.21 -13.04 6.85
CA ALA A 45 -2.55 -12.79 6.32
C ALA A 45 -2.87 -11.28 6.31
N PHE A 46 -2.57 -10.56 7.41
CA PHE A 46 -2.77 -9.11 7.49
C PHE A 46 -1.87 -8.33 6.53
N LYS A 47 -0.63 -8.79 6.35
CA LYS A 47 0.30 -8.20 5.38
C LYS A 47 -0.21 -8.35 3.94
N ILE A 48 -0.67 -9.54 3.57
CA ILE A 48 -1.26 -9.78 2.24
C ILE A 48 -2.52 -8.93 2.06
N ALA A 49 -3.40 -8.88 3.08
CA ALA A 49 -4.62 -8.08 3.04
C ALA A 49 -4.32 -6.58 2.83
N GLY A 50 -3.33 -6.03 3.54
CA GLY A 50 -2.89 -4.64 3.36
C GLY A 50 -2.36 -4.37 1.95
N SER A 51 -1.55 -5.29 1.41
CA SER A 51 -1.02 -5.20 0.04
C SER A 51 -2.13 -5.21 -1.01
N MET A 52 -3.09 -6.13 -0.87
CA MET A 52 -4.23 -6.24 -1.79
C MET A 52 -5.15 -5.01 -1.71
N GLY A 53 -5.49 -4.58 -0.50
CA GLY A 53 -6.34 -3.40 -0.28
C GLY A 53 -5.73 -2.13 -0.86
N PHE A 54 -4.42 -1.94 -0.66
CA PHE A 54 -3.71 -0.81 -1.26
C PHE A 54 -3.74 -0.84 -2.79
N LYS A 55 -3.41 -1.99 -3.41
CA LYS A 55 -3.37 -2.09 -4.89
C LYS A 55 -4.71 -1.79 -5.53
N GLU A 56 -5.79 -2.31 -4.95
CA GLU A 56 -7.15 -2.07 -5.44
C GLU A 56 -7.61 -0.64 -5.24
N GLY A 57 -7.29 -0.02 -4.09
CA GLY A 57 -7.60 1.39 -3.82
C GLY A 57 -6.80 2.33 -4.71
N ALA A 58 -5.49 2.12 -4.82
CA ALA A 58 -4.59 2.98 -5.59
C ALA A 58 -4.92 2.99 -7.08
N ARG A 59 -5.38 1.86 -7.65
CA ARG A 59 -5.85 1.81 -9.06
C ARG A 59 -7.09 2.66 -9.33
N LYS A 60 -7.92 2.90 -8.31
CA LYS A 60 -9.16 3.69 -8.40
C LYS A 60 -8.96 5.15 -8.01
N ALA A 61 -7.78 5.51 -7.52
CA ALA A 61 -7.45 6.83 -7.01
C ALA A 61 -6.78 7.74 -8.07
N ASP A 62 -6.99 7.44 -9.36
CA ASP A 62 -6.38 8.15 -10.50
C ASP A 62 -4.87 8.37 -10.36
N PRO A 63 -4.07 7.30 -10.24
CA PRO A 63 -2.64 7.43 -9.99
C PRO A 63 -1.92 8.01 -11.23
N ALA A 64 -0.89 8.83 -11.00
CA ALA A 64 -0.11 9.47 -12.04
C ALA A 64 1.37 9.07 -11.99
N LEU A 65 2.04 9.09 -13.15
CA LEU A 65 3.49 8.96 -13.21
C LEU A 65 4.14 10.31 -12.91
N LEU A 66 5.17 10.28 -12.07
CA LEU A 66 5.97 11.44 -11.74
C LEU A 66 7.37 11.28 -12.34
N GLU A 67 7.93 12.38 -12.81
CA GLU A 67 9.31 12.46 -13.25
C GLU A 67 10.12 13.37 -12.31
N PRO A 68 11.41 13.07 -12.08
CA PRO A 68 12.26 13.98 -11.35
C PRO A 68 12.49 15.24 -12.17
N TYR A 69 12.21 16.40 -11.57
CA TYR A 69 12.50 17.70 -12.17
C TYR A 69 13.70 18.34 -11.47
N MET A 70 14.66 18.84 -12.25
CA MET A 70 15.85 19.53 -11.77
C MET A 70 15.85 20.97 -12.29
N ALA A 71 15.87 21.95 -11.37
CA ALA A 71 16.14 23.34 -11.73
C ALA A 71 17.66 23.54 -11.82
N VAL A 72 18.14 23.95 -13.00
CA VAL A 72 19.56 24.23 -13.24
C VAL A 72 19.76 25.75 -13.21
N GLU A 73 20.73 26.20 -12.40
CA GLU A 73 21.24 27.59 -12.39
C GLU A 73 22.29 27.82 -13.47
#